data_AF-A0A0L7KIX2-F1
#
_entry.id   AF-A0A0L7KIX2-F1
#
_cell.length_a   1.000
_cell.length_b   1.000
_cell.length_c   1.000
_cell.angle_alpha   90.00
_cell.angle_beta   90.00
_cell.angle_gamma   90.00
#
_symmetry.space_group_name_H-M   'P 1'
#
loop_
_entity.id
_entity.type
_entity.pdbx_description
1 polymer ?
#
loop_
_entity_poly.entity_id
_entity_poly.type
_entity_poly.pdbx_seq_one_letter_code
_entity_poly.pdbx_strand_id
1 'polypeptide(L)' 'MVKNPIYQNRYTDNKRNALLYAKKKRNRKVVILECTEARKLGKQPSRYVTEKNKNNTPKKLQLYKYNKYLKRRTLHVEIK' A
#
# COMPACT_ATOMS: atom_id res chain seq x y z
N MET A 1 -8.68 15.40 -46.43
CA MET A 1 -8.64 15.81 -45.01
C MET A 1 -7.35 15.30 -44.38
N VAL A 2 -6.28 16.09 -44.45
CA VAL A 2 -4.96 15.71 -43.89
C VAL A 2 -5.05 15.85 -42.37
N LYS A 3 -5.04 14.73 -41.63
CA LYS A 3 -5.03 14.76 -40.17
C LYS A 3 -3.69 15.37 -39.73
N ASN A 4 -3.72 16.61 -39.22
CA ASN A 4 -2.53 17.30 -38.72
C ASN A 4 -1.75 16.41 -37.72
N PRO A 5 -0.45 16.10 -37.97
CA PRO A 5 0.31 15.13 -37.19
C PRO A 5 0.54 15.53 -35.73
N ILE A 6 0.42 16.83 -35.42
CA ILE A 6 0.49 17.37 -34.05
C ILE A 6 -0.68 16.84 -33.19
N TYR A 7 -1.83 16.53 -33.78
CA TYR A 7 -3.01 16.07 -33.03
C TYR A 7 -3.07 14.54 -32.81
N GLN A 8 -2.25 13.77 -33.54
CA GLN A 8 -2.18 12.30 -33.40
C GLN A 8 -1.28 11.84 -32.24
N ASN A 9 -0.23 12.62 -31.90
CA ASN A 9 0.78 12.22 -30.91
C ASN A 9 0.34 12.33 -29.43
N ARG A 10 -0.72 13.08 -29.11
CA ARG A 10 -1.21 13.20 -27.71
C ARG A 10 -1.95 11.96 -27.20
N TYR A 11 -2.45 11.11 -28.10
CA TYR A 11 -3.21 9.90 -27.74
C TYR A 11 -2.30 8.70 -27.45
N THR A 12 -1.11 8.64 -28.07
CA THR A 12 -0.14 7.55 -27.93
C THR A 12 0.77 7.70 -26.70
N ASP A 13 1.03 8.93 -26.24
CA ASP A 13 1.77 9.19 -25.00
C ASP A 13 0.97 8.85 -23.73
N ASN A 14 -0.34 9.08 -23.74
CA ASN A 14 -1.22 8.71 -22.62
C ASN A 14 -1.28 7.19 -22.38
N LYS A 15 -1.23 6.38 -23.45
CA LYS A 15 -1.29 4.92 -23.34
C LYS A 15 0.00 4.33 -22.76
N ARG A 16 1.17 4.87 -23.13
CA ARG A 16 2.47 4.49 -22.54
C ARG A 16 2.56 4.85 -21.06
N ASN A 17 2.13 6.06 -20.68
CA ASN A 17 2.11 6.49 -19.28
C ASN A 17 1.16 5.64 -18.42
N ALA A 18 -0.03 5.29 -18.95
CA ALA A 18 -0.97 4.40 -18.27
C ALA A 18 -0.39 2.99 -18.05
N LEU A 19 0.26 2.40 -19.07
CA LEU A 19 0.91 1.10 -18.96
C LEU A 19 2.09 1.10 -17.97
N LEU A 20 2.91 2.16 -17.98
CA LEU A 20 4.03 2.32 -17.06
C LEU A 20 3.55 2.48 -15.60
N TYR A 21 2.50 3.29 -15.40
CA TYR A 21 1.83 3.47 -14.12
C TYR A 21 1.20 2.17 -13.61
N ALA A 22 0.51 1.41 -14.48
CA ALA A 22 -0.03 0.09 -14.16
C ALA A 22 1.08 -0.89 -13.77
N LYS A 23 2.21 -0.91 -14.51
CA LYS A 23 3.38 -1.74 -14.20
C LYS A 23 4.01 -1.38 -12.85
N LYS A 24 4.08 -0.09 -12.49
CA LYS A 24 4.60 0.40 -11.19
C LYS A 24 3.67 0.07 -10.02
N LYS A 25 2.35 0.10 -10.24
CA LYS A 25 1.34 -0.30 -9.22
C LYS A 25 1.43 -1.78 -8.85
N ARG A 26 1.88 -2.68 -9.75
CA ARG A 26 2.01 -4.13 -9.48
C ARG A 26 2.88 -4.47 -8.27
N ASN A 27 3.83 -3.61 -7.89
CA ASN A 27 4.73 -3.86 -6.76
C ASN A 27 4.16 -3.44 -5.41
N ARG A 28 3.04 -2.69 -5.39
CA ARG A 28 2.32 -2.36 -4.16
C ARG A 28 1.35 -3.47 -3.82
N LYS A 29 1.43 -3.97 -2.59
CA LYS A 29 0.54 -4.99 -2.04
C LYS A 29 -0.23 -4.40 -0.86
N VAL A 30 -1.54 -4.65 -0.80
CA VAL A 30 -2.36 -4.40 0.38
C VAL A 30 -1.97 -5.40 1.47
N VAL A 31 -1.64 -4.89 2.65
CA VAL A 31 -1.22 -5.66 3.82
C VAL A 31 -2.02 -5.23 5.04
N ILE A 32 -2.17 -6.15 5.98
CA ILE A 32 -2.85 -5.91 7.25
C ILE A 32 -1.79 -5.85 8.34
N LEU A 33 -1.85 -4.81 9.18
CA LEU A 33 -1.02 -4.65 10.37
C LEU A 33 -1.86 -4.98 11.61
N GLU A 34 -1.37 -5.86 12.48
CA GLU A 34 -2.04 -6.25 13.72
C GLU A 34 -1.20 -5.90 14.94
N CYS A 35 -1.86 -5.42 16.01
CA CYS A 35 -1.22 -5.14 17.29
C CYS A 35 -0.63 -6.42 17.93
N THR A 36 0.64 -6.36 18.33
CA THR A 36 1.36 -7.48 18.94
C THR A 36 1.12 -7.64 20.45
N GLU A 37 0.76 -6.54 21.13
CA GLU A 37 0.62 -6.50 22.59
C GLU A 37 -0.76 -6.96 23.05
N ALA A 38 -1.82 -6.66 22.29
CA ALA A 38 -3.20 -6.85 22.71
C ALA A 38 -3.56 -8.31 23.00
N ARG A 39 -3.12 -9.26 22.14
CA ARG A 39 -3.38 -10.70 22.34
C ARG A 39 -2.77 -11.22 23.64
N LYS A 40 -1.57 -10.74 24.00
CA LYS A 40 -0.87 -11.14 25.24
C LYS A 40 -1.61 -10.66 26.49
N LEU A 41 -2.35 -9.57 26.37
CA LEU A 41 -3.13 -8.96 27.45
C LEU A 41 -4.60 -9.45 27.46
N GLY A 42 -4.94 -10.48 26.67
CA GLY A 42 -6.31 -10.98 26.56
C GLY A 42 -7.30 -10.00 25.91
N LYS A 43 -6.82 -8.93 25.27
CA LYS A 43 -7.67 -7.95 24.58
C LYS A 43 -7.69 -8.18 23.07
N GLN A 44 -8.74 -7.70 22.42
CA GLN A 44 -8.84 -7.75 20.97
C GLN A 44 -7.70 -6.93 20.33
N PRO A 45 -6.98 -7.48 19.34
CA PRO A 45 -5.95 -6.73 18.63
C PRO A 45 -6.57 -5.74 17.64
N SER A 46 -6.03 -4.52 17.62
CA SER A 46 -6.35 -3.53 16.58
C SER A 46 -5.70 -3.93 15.25
N ARG A 47 -6.43 -3.73 14.14
CA ARG A 47 -5.98 -4.06 12.78
C ARG A 47 -6.08 -2.84 11.86
N TYR A 48 -5.09 -2.66 11.01
CA TYR A 48 -5.05 -1.60 10.00
C TYR A 48 -4.77 -2.17 8.62
N VAL A 49 -5.46 -1.65 7.61
CA VAL A 49 -5.18 -1.96 6.20
C VAL A 49 -4.29 -0.87 5.63
N THR A 50 -3.18 -1.25 5.02
CA THR A 50 -2.22 -0.33 4.40
C THR A 50 -1.64 -0.94 3.15
N GLU A 51 -1.07 -0.14 2.26
CA GLU A 51 -0.27 -0.65 1.14
C GLU A 51 1.22 -0.58 1.46
N LYS A 52 1.97 -1.61 1.09
CA LYS A 52 3.44 -1.57 1.10
C LYS A 52 4.00 -1.89 -0.27
N ASN A 53 5.19 -1.35 -0.58
CA ASN A 53 5.92 -1.73 -1.78
C ASN A 53 6.84 -2.92 -1.45
N LYS A 54 6.59 -4.07 -2.08
CA LYS A 54 7.32 -5.32 -1.80
C LYS A 54 8.82 -5.21 -2.12
N ASN A 55 9.19 -4.41 -3.12
CA ASN A 55 10.58 -4.30 -3.56
C ASN A 55 11.40 -3.42 -2.61
N ASN A 56 10.84 -2.29 -2.17
CA ASN A 56 11.54 -1.36 -1.28
C ASN A 56 11.55 -1.88 0.16
N THR A 57 10.47 -2.54 0.57
CA THR A 57 10.30 -3.07 1.93
C THR A 57 9.96 -4.57 1.87
N PRO A 58 10.97 -5.44 1.66
CA PRO A 58 10.74 -6.88 1.55
C PRO A 58 10.39 -7.54 2.90
N LYS A 59 10.89 -6.98 4.01
CA LYS A 59 10.61 -7.47 5.37
C LYS A 59 9.17 -7.15 5.80
N LYS A 60 8.73 -7.75 6.90
CA LYS A 60 7.42 -7.45 7.52
C LYS A 60 7.39 -5.98 7.94
N LEU A 61 6.32 -5.28 7.56
CA LEU A 61 6.12 -3.89 7.97
C LEU A 61 5.80 -3.82 9.46
N GLN A 62 6.53 -2.97 10.18
CA GLN A 62 6.35 -2.74 11.62
C GLN A 62 6.15 -1.25 11.83
N LEU A 63 5.01 -0.85 12.39
CA LEU A 63 4.67 0.55 12.61
C LEU A 63 4.01 0.72 13.96
N TYR A 64 4.37 1.81 14.65
CA TYR A 64 3.64 2.24 15.84
C TYR A 64 2.34 2.90 15.41
N LYS A 65 1.22 2.27 15.75
CA LYS A 65 -0.13 2.79 15.52
C LYS A 65 -0.89 2.85 16.85
N TYR A 66 -1.90 3.71 16.90
CA TYR A 66 -2.79 3.76 18.04
C TYR A 66 -3.57 2.44 18.15
N ASN A 67 -3.82 1.96 19.35
CA ASN A 67 -4.70 0.83 19.58
C ASN A 67 -5.89 1.28 20.43
N LYS A 68 -7.10 1.23 19.86
CA LYS A 68 -8.33 1.66 20.53
C LYS A 68 -8.70 0.85 21.77
N TYR A 69 -8.28 -0.42 21.87
CA TYR A 69 -8.58 -1.31 23.00
C TYR A 69 -7.62 -1.13 24.17
N LEU A 70 -6.38 -0.70 23.89
CA LEU A 70 -5.38 -0.38 24.90
C LEU A 70 -5.28 1.13 25.19
N LYS A 71 -5.95 1.96 24.40
CA LYS A 71 -5.96 3.43 24.46
C LYS A 71 -4.55 4.06 24.43
N ARG A 72 -3.60 3.41 23.76
CA ARG A 72 -2.20 3.88 23.62
C ARG A 72 -1.58 3.46 22.29
N ARG A 73 -0.46 4.09 21.92
CA ARG A 73 0.34 3.66 20.76
C ARG A 73 1.05 2.35 21.09
N THR A 74 0.97 1.40 20.17
CA THR A 74 1.53 0.05 20.31
C THR A 74 2.15 -0.40 19.00
N LEU A 75 3.02 -1.39 19.07
CA LEU A 75 3.66 -1.95 17.89
C LEU A 75 2.68 -2.82 17.11
N HIS A 76 2.42 -2.45 15.86
CA HIS A 76 1.65 -3.25 14.91
C HIS A 76 2.57 -3.85 13.85
N VAL A 77 2.41 -5.15 13.61
CA VAL A 77 3.25 -5.92 12.69
C VAL A 77 2.39 -6.52 11.60
N GLU A 78 2.91 -6.58 10.39
CA GLU A 78 2.28 -7.23 9.25
C GLU A 78 1.98 -8.71 9.52
N ILE A 79 0.71 -9.06 9.30
CA ILE A 79 0.22 -10.44 9.27
C ILE A 79 0.13 -10.94 7.83
N LYS A 80 0.39 -12.25 7.66
CA LYS A 80 0.40 -12.93 6.36
C LYS A 80 -1.01 -13.32 5.95
#